data_AF-A0A938C4W7-F1
#
_entry.id   AF-A0A938C4W7-F1
#
_cell.length_a   1.000
_cell.length_b   1.000
_cell.length_c   1.000
_cell.angle_alpha   90.00
_cell.angle_beta   90.00
_cell.angle_gamma   90.00
#
_symmetry.space_group_name_H-M   'P 1'
#
loop_
_entity.id
_entity.type
_entity.pdbx_description
1 polymer ?
#
loop_
_entity_poly.entity_id
_entity_poly.type
_entity_poly.pdbx_seq_one_letter_code
_entity_poly.pdbx_strand_id
1 'polypeptide(L)'
;MNCQATMRLLHAYVDGELDLPNALALEEHVQGCPRCRSLHANLLALQTALRRHGGWETPDALRERLQAHYARQPEVRMPRRTWLAQAVPALGALAIVALIGYSGYEHTRVPSAPEPARIVYHMTNSDAAGAALRTLGNHLDAAPDVAVVVVAHNNGVDFLLRGARDETGQLLETAVRRFKERGVEFRVCGNTLVRRKIDSGEVIPEAKLVPSGIAEIARLQGQEGYIYLRL
;
A
#
# COMPACT_ATOMS: atom_id res chain seq x y z
N MET A 1 -16.25 -12.09 -20.73
CA MET A 1 -15.05 -12.05 -21.63
C MET A 1 -15.15 -13.10 -22.75
N ASN A 2 -14.45 -12.94 -23.88
CA ASN A 2 -14.37 -13.93 -24.98
C ASN A 2 -13.04 -14.72 -24.97
N CYS A 3 -12.97 -15.82 -25.73
CA CYS A 3 -11.79 -16.70 -25.77
C CYS A 3 -10.50 -15.98 -26.19
N GLN A 4 -10.57 -15.02 -27.11
CA GLN A 4 -9.39 -14.31 -27.61
C GLN A 4 -8.79 -13.40 -26.53
N ALA A 5 -9.64 -12.67 -25.80
CA ALA A 5 -9.20 -11.86 -24.68
C ALA A 5 -8.68 -12.73 -23.52
N THR A 6 -9.35 -13.85 -23.23
CA THR A 6 -8.88 -14.83 -22.24
C THR A 6 -7.47 -15.32 -22.58
N MET A 7 -7.22 -15.74 -23.82
CA MET A 7 -5.88 -16.22 -24.23
C MET A 7 -4.78 -15.16 -24.08
N ARG A 8 -5.10 -13.88 -24.28
CA ARG A 8 -4.12 -12.78 -24.11
C ARG A 8 -3.77 -12.53 -22.65
N LEU A 9 -4.72 -12.73 -21.74
CA LEU A 9 -4.56 -12.41 -20.31
C LEU A 9 -4.17 -13.63 -19.46
N LEU A 10 -4.28 -14.85 -20.02
CA LEU A 10 -4.11 -16.09 -19.26
C LEU A 10 -2.73 -16.22 -18.60
N HIS A 11 -1.66 -15.76 -19.25
CA HIS A 11 -0.32 -15.80 -18.67
C HIS A 11 -0.19 -14.86 -17.46
N ALA A 12 -0.59 -13.59 -17.61
CA ALA A 12 -0.58 -12.61 -16.52
C ALA A 12 -1.47 -13.05 -15.34
N TYR A 13 -2.59 -13.75 -15.62
CA TYR A 13 -3.41 -14.37 -14.57
C TYR A 13 -2.65 -15.45 -13.80
N VAL A 14 -2.00 -16.38 -14.49
CA VAL A 14 -1.23 -17.46 -13.87
C VAL A 14 -0.01 -16.93 -13.09
N ASP A 15 0.57 -15.82 -13.53
CA ASP A 15 1.70 -15.16 -12.85
C ASP A 15 1.27 -14.25 -11.68
N GLY A 16 -0.03 -14.06 -11.48
CA GLY A 16 -0.59 -13.24 -10.40
C GLY A 16 -0.49 -11.73 -10.62
N GLU A 17 -0.28 -11.30 -11.87
CA GLU A 17 -0.08 -9.90 -12.26
C GLU A 17 -1.36 -9.19 -12.72
N LEU A 18 -2.45 -9.95 -12.87
CA LEU A 18 -3.73 -9.42 -13.33
C LEU A 18 -4.45 -8.62 -12.23
N ASP A 19 -5.09 -7.51 -12.59
CA ASP A 19 -5.96 -6.79 -11.68
C ASP A 19 -7.22 -7.62 -11.32
N LEU A 20 -7.85 -7.27 -10.20
CA LEU A 20 -8.98 -8.03 -9.68
C LEU A 20 -10.18 -8.12 -10.66
N PRO A 21 -10.58 -7.04 -11.36
CA PRO A 21 -11.69 -7.12 -12.31
C PRO A 21 -11.42 -8.08 -13.47
N ASN A 22 -10.22 -8.03 -14.06
CA ASN A 22 -9.88 -8.93 -15.16
C ASN A 22 -9.69 -10.37 -14.66
N ALA A 23 -9.22 -10.56 -13.43
CA ALA A 23 -9.06 -11.89 -12.83
C ALA A 23 -10.41 -12.58 -12.67
N LEU A 24 -11.40 -11.88 -12.11
CA LEU A 24 -12.76 -12.41 -11.94
C LEU A 24 -13.43 -12.71 -13.29
N ALA A 25 -13.33 -11.80 -14.26
CA ALA A 25 -13.89 -12.00 -15.60
C ALA A 25 -13.23 -13.17 -16.35
N LEU A 26 -11.95 -13.44 -16.06
CA LEU A 26 -11.22 -14.58 -16.61
C LEU A 26 -11.64 -15.88 -15.94
N GLU A 27 -11.73 -15.91 -14.61
CA GLU A 27 -12.22 -17.04 -13.84
C GLU A 27 -13.62 -17.47 -14.30
N GLU A 28 -14.55 -16.53 -14.40
CA GLU A 28 -15.91 -16.80 -14.89
C GLU A 28 -15.89 -17.42 -16.29
N HIS A 29 -15.08 -16.88 -17.20
CA HIS A 29 -14.98 -17.42 -18.56
C HIS A 29 -14.32 -18.81 -18.58
N VAL A 30 -13.25 -19.02 -17.82
CA VAL A 30 -12.57 -20.33 -17.70
C VAL A 30 -13.52 -21.36 -17.10
N GLN A 31 -14.38 -20.95 -16.16
CA GLN A 31 -15.44 -21.79 -15.59
C GLN A 31 -16.53 -22.13 -16.60
N GLY A 32 -16.84 -21.26 -17.56
CA GLY A 32 -17.86 -21.48 -18.60
C GLY A 32 -17.35 -22.13 -19.89
N CYS A 33 -16.06 -22.05 -20.21
CA CYS A 33 -15.51 -22.44 -21.51
C CYS A 33 -14.55 -23.65 -21.42
N PRO A 34 -14.90 -24.83 -21.96
CA PRO A 34 -14.04 -26.02 -21.92
C PRO A 34 -12.65 -25.82 -22.54
N ARG A 35 -12.56 -25.07 -23.65
CA ARG A 35 -11.29 -24.78 -24.33
C ARG A 35 -10.34 -23.93 -23.48
N CYS A 36 -10.87 -22.89 -22.84
CA CYS A 36 -10.04 -22.02 -21.99
C CYS A 36 -9.64 -22.73 -20.70
N ARG A 37 -10.50 -23.63 -20.20
CA ARG A 37 -10.20 -24.49 -19.05
C ARG A 37 -9.04 -25.45 -19.31
N SER A 38 -9.01 -26.10 -20.48
CA SER A 38 -7.89 -26.98 -20.84
C SER A 38 -6.59 -26.20 -21.06
N LEU A 39 -6.65 -25.02 -21.68
CA LEU A 39 -5.50 -24.13 -21.82
C LEU A 39 -4.92 -23.72 -20.47
N HIS A 40 -5.77 -23.32 -19.52
CA HIS A 40 -5.36 -22.96 -18.17
C HIS A 40 -4.71 -24.16 -17.44
N ALA A 41 -5.33 -25.34 -17.51
CA ALA A 41 -4.79 -26.56 -16.91
C ALA A 41 -3.41 -26.94 -17.49
N ASN A 42 -3.23 -26.80 -18.81
CA ASN A 42 -1.95 -27.08 -19.48
C ASN A 42 -0.85 -26.11 -19.02
N LEU A 43 -1.15 -24.83 -18.83
CA LEU A 43 -0.18 -23.86 -18.32
C LEU A 43 0.25 -24.16 -16.88
N LEU A 44 -0.69 -24.50 -16.00
CA LEU A 44 -0.38 -24.91 -14.63
C LEU A 44 0.46 -26.21 -14.59
N ALA A 45 0.13 -27.17 -15.45
CA ALA A 45 0.91 -28.39 -15.59
C ALA A 45 2.35 -28.11 -16.06
N LEU A 46 2.52 -27.22 -17.05
CA LEU A 46 3.83 -26.78 -17.53
C LEU A 46 4.62 -26.07 -16.42
N GLN A 47 4.03 -25.11 -15.73
CA GLN A 47 4.70 -24.42 -14.62
C GLN A 47 5.13 -25.41 -13.52
N THR A 48 4.27 -26.36 -13.18
CA THR A 48 4.60 -27.40 -12.19
C THR A 48 5.76 -28.27 -12.67
N ALA A 49 5.79 -28.65 -13.96
CA ALA A 49 6.90 -29.41 -14.53
C ALA A 49 8.22 -28.62 -14.53
N LEU A 50 8.18 -27.34 -14.89
CA LEU A 50 9.37 -26.46 -14.88
C LEU A 50 9.91 -26.27 -13.46
N ARG A 51 9.04 -26.05 -12.47
CA ARG A 51 9.45 -25.93 -11.06
C ARG A 51 10.07 -27.22 -10.52
N ARG A 52 9.55 -28.38 -10.91
CA ARG A 52 10.08 -29.69 -10.51
C ARG A 52 11.44 -30.02 -11.13
N HIS A 53 11.75 -29.45 -12.30
CA HIS A 53 13.02 -29.70 -12.96
C HIS A 53 14.25 -29.08 -12.26
N GLY A 54 14.04 -28.40 -11.13
CA GLY A 54 15.11 -27.80 -10.34
C GLY A 54 15.51 -26.44 -10.90
N GLY A 55 15.64 -25.46 -10.01
CA GLY A 55 16.03 -24.11 -10.37
C GLY A 55 17.43 -24.06 -10.98
N TRP A 56 17.64 -23.05 -11.82
CA TRP A 56 18.99 -22.62 -12.15
C TRP A 56 19.64 -22.13 -10.86
N GLU A 57 20.64 -22.84 -10.37
CA GLU A 57 21.46 -22.32 -9.28
C GLU A 57 22.10 -21.02 -9.76
N THR A 58 21.86 -19.93 -9.02
CA THR A 58 22.52 -18.66 -9.32
C THR A 58 24.00 -18.83 -9.03
N PRO A 59 24.90 -18.66 -10.02
CA PRO A 59 26.33 -18.79 -9.79
C PRO A 59 26.79 -17.84 -8.68
N ASP A 60 27.71 -18.30 -7.83
CA ASP A 60 28.22 -17.49 -6.71
C ASP A 60 28.77 -16.14 -7.19
N ALA A 61 29.43 -16.13 -8.35
CA ALA A 61 29.92 -14.91 -9.00
C ALA A 61 28.83 -13.87 -9.29
N LEU A 62 27.62 -14.29 -9.65
CA LEU A 62 26.50 -13.37 -9.85
C LEU A 62 25.99 -12.85 -8.49
N ARG A 63 25.89 -13.73 -7.49
CA ARG A 63 25.46 -13.38 -6.13
C ARG A 63 26.40 -12.35 -5.51
N GLU A 64 27.69 -12.56 -5.60
CA GLU A 64 28.73 -11.65 -5.12
C GLU A 64 28.67 -10.30 -5.85
N ARG A 65 28.49 -10.30 -7.18
CA ARG A 65 28.34 -9.05 -7.95
C ARG A 65 27.10 -8.26 -7.54
N LEU A 66 25.97 -8.93 -7.29
CA LEU A 66 24.76 -8.28 -6.81
C LEU A 66 24.96 -7.71 -5.41
N GLN A 67 25.52 -8.50 -4.48
CA GLN A 67 25.82 -8.04 -3.12
C GLN A 67 26.78 -6.84 -3.12
N ALA A 68 27.85 -6.90 -3.92
CA ALA A 68 28.78 -5.78 -4.08
C ALA A 68 28.12 -4.56 -4.71
N HIS A 69 27.17 -4.74 -5.63
CA HIS A 69 26.41 -3.63 -6.20
C HIS A 69 25.52 -2.97 -5.15
N TYR A 70 24.76 -3.75 -4.38
CA TYR A 70 23.90 -3.22 -3.31
C TYR A 70 24.69 -2.60 -2.16
N ALA A 71 25.83 -3.18 -1.76
CA ALA A 71 26.70 -2.60 -0.73
C ALA A 71 27.32 -1.26 -1.15
N ARG A 72 27.45 -1.00 -2.46
CA ARG A 72 27.94 0.27 -3.01
C ARG A 72 26.83 1.29 -3.26
N GLN A 73 25.57 0.89 -3.18
CA GLN A 73 24.49 1.87 -3.22
C GLN A 73 24.59 2.69 -1.94
N PRO A 74 24.74 4.02 -2.04
CA PRO A 74 24.77 4.85 -0.85
C PRO A 74 23.46 4.63 -0.11
N GLU A 75 23.55 4.14 1.13
CA GLU A 75 22.42 4.23 2.04
C GLU A 75 21.95 5.69 2.00
N VAL A 76 20.67 5.90 1.72
CA VAL A 76 20.07 7.24 1.82
C VAL A 76 20.10 7.61 3.30
N ARG A 77 21.24 8.15 3.75
CA ARG A 77 21.42 8.75 5.06
C ARG A 77 20.54 9.98 5.09
N MET A 78 19.30 9.80 5.56
CA MET A 78 18.50 10.92 6.00
C MET A 78 19.30 11.67 7.07
N PRO A 79 19.58 12.98 6.90
CA PRO A 79 20.34 13.72 7.88
C PRO A 79 19.54 13.74 9.18
N ARG A 80 20.01 12.98 10.18
CA ARG A 80 19.55 13.09 11.57
C ARG A 80 19.97 14.48 12.04
N ARG A 81 19.09 15.46 11.80
CA ARG A 81 19.19 16.82 12.34
C ARG A 81 19.53 16.69 13.82
N THR A 82 20.67 17.24 14.21
CA THR A 82 21.31 17.12 15.51
C THR A 82 20.51 17.84 16.59
N TRP A 83 19.62 17.12 17.27
CA TRP A 83 18.94 17.60 18.50
C TRP A 83 19.80 17.43 19.77
N LEU A 84 21.03 16.91 19.66
CA LEU A 84 21.90 16.57 20.80
C LEU A 84 22.96 17.64 21.16
N ALA A 85 22.68 18.92 20.93
CA ALA A 85 23.56 20.02 21.36
C ALA A 85 23.16 20.64 22.72
N GLN A 86 22.24 20.03 23.46
CA GLN A 86 21.68 20.58 24.71
C GLN A 86 21.61 19.51 25.82
N ALA A 87 22.74 18.90 26.21
CA ALA A 87 22.80 18.07 27.43
C ALA A 87 24.26 17.82 27.90
N VAL A 88 24.91 18.86 28.43
CA VAL A 88 26.13 18.74 29.24
C VAL A 88 25.88 19.63 30.46
N PRO A 89 25.34 19.13 31.60
CA PRO A 89 26.17 18.40 32.57
C PRO A 89 25.38 17.39 33.46
N ALA A 90 25.60 16.07 33.31
CA ALA A 90 25.05 15.07 34.25
C ALA A 90 26.02 13.90 34.51
N LEU A 91 27.33 14.19 34.53
CA LEU A 91 28.39 13.18 34.74
C LEU A 91 28.67 12.85 36.22
N GLY A 92 28.03 13.52 37.18
CA GLY A 92 28.26 13.32 38.61
C GLY A 92 27.51 12.15 39.27
N ALA A 93 26.49 11.59 38.63
CA ALA A 93 25.60 10.59 39.26
C ALA A 93 25.92 9.12 38.91
N LEU A 94 27.03 8.87 38.19
CA LEU A 94 27.36 7.56 37.60
C LEU A 94 28.03 6.55 38.56
N ALA A 95 28.40 6.92 39.79
CA ALA A 95 29.18 6.04 40.66
C ALA A 95 28.35 5.17 41.65
N ILE A 96 27.13 5.57 42.00
CA ILE A 96 26.40 4.95 43.14
C ILE A 96 25.39 3.86 42.68
N VAL A 97 24.93 3.90 41.42
CA VAL A 97 23.95 2.93 40.90
C VAL A 97 24.60 1.61 40.42
N ALA A 98 25.92 1.62 40.21
CA ALA A 98 26.67 0.48 39.67
C ALA A 98 26.86 -0.70 40.66
N LEU A 99 26.56 -0.54 41.96
CA LEU A 99 26.92 -1.55 42.97
C LEU A 99 25.79 -2.45 43.49
N ILE A 100 24.50 -2.17 43.20
CA ILE A 100 23.37 -2.93 43.78
C ILE A 100 22.48 -3.63 42.72
N GLY A 101 22.55 -3.27 41.43
CA GLY A 101 21.62 -3.79 40.42
C GLY A 101 22.16 -4.76 39.35
N TYR A 102 23.45 -5.12 39.38
CA TYR A 102 24.12 -5.72 38.20
C TYR A 102 23.83 -7.21 37.93
N SER A 103 22.99 -7.91 38.70
CA SER A 103 22.81 -9.37 38.54
C SER A 103 21.42 -9.83 38.10
N GLY A 104 20.66 -8.98 37.42
CA GLY A 104 19.53 -9.45 36.62
C GLY A 104 18.25 -8.69 36.90
N TYR A 105 17.95 -7.75 36.02
CA TYR A 105 16.60 -7.51 35.53
C TYR A 105 16.76 -6.73 34.23
N GLU A 106 16.97 -7.49 33.15
CA GLU A 106 16.70 -7.03 31.79
C GLU A 106 15.34 -6.34 31.79
N HIS A 107 15.36 -5.03 31.55
CA HIS A 107 14.18 -4.20 31.43
C HIS A 107 13.52 -4.52 30.09
N THR A 108 12.72 -5.60 30.04
CA THR A 108 11.66 -5.71 29.04
C THR A 108 10.76 -4.49 29.23
N ARG A 109 10.87 -3.53 28.33
CA ARG A 109 9.88 -2.46 28.20
C ARG A 109 8.53 -3.12 27.96
N VAL A 110 7.66 -3.09 28.96
CA VAL A 110 6.23 -3.31 28.78
C VAL A 110 5.76 -2.31 27.73
N PRO A 111 5.13 -2.74 26.61
CA PRO A 111 4.55 -1.81 25.65
C PRO A 111 3.56 -0.90 26.39
N SER A 112 3.75 0.41 26.26
CA SER A 112 2.67 1.37 26.51
C SER A 112 1.46 0.95 25.68
N ALA A 113 0.24 1.20 26.19
CA ALA A 113 -1.02 0.88 25.52
C ALA A 113 -0.93 1.10 24.00
N PRO A 114 -1.46 0.19 23.16
CA PRO A 114 -1.28 0.27 21.72
C PRO A 114 -1.76 1.64 21.25
N GLU A 115 -0.84 2.46 20.72
CA GLU A 115 -1.26 3.67 20.02
C GLU A 115 -2.23 3.24 18.92
N PRO A 116 -3.32 3.98 18.71
CA PRO A 116 -4.29 3.63 17.69
C PRO A 116 -3.59 3.41 16.34
N ALA A 117 -3.91 2.27 15.71
CA ALA A 117 -3.28 1.88 14.46
C ALA A 117 -3.46 2.98 13.41
N ARG A 118 -2.39 3.26 12.67
CA ARG A 118 -2.39 4.24 11.58
C ARG A 118 -2.41 3.51 10.26
N ILE A 119 -3.32 3.88 9.36
CA ILE A 119 -3.60 3.08 8.17
C ILE A 119 -3.65 3.98 6.95
N VAL A 120 -2.86 3.60 5.94
CA VAL A 120 -2.86 4.27 4.64
C VAL A 120 -3.53 3.35 3.64
N TYR A 121 -4.69 3.78 3.15
CA TYR A 121 -5.39 3.13 2.06
C TYR A 121 -4.93 3.67 0.73
N HIS A 122 -4.61 2.77 -0.19
CA HIS A 122 -4.16 3.12 -1.51
C HIS A 122 -5.22 2.80 -2.55
N MET A 123 -5.77 3.84 -3.17
CA MET A 123 -6.78 3.73 -4.22
C MET A 123 -6.15 3.94 -5.60
N THR A 124 -6.10 2.87 -6.40
CA THR A 124 -5.50 2.89 -7.75
C THR A 124 -6.50 3.07 -8.88
N ASN A 125 -7.76 2.72 -8.65
CA ASN A 125 -8.89 2.85 -9.58
C ASN A 125 -10.14 3.37 -8.82
N SER A 126 -11.17 3.74 -9.57
CA SER A 126 -12.42 4.27 -9.02
C SER A 126 -13.65 3.46 -9.42
N ASP A 127 -13.48 2.39 -10.21
CA ASP A 127 -14.58 1.60 -10.77
C ASP A 127 -15.48 1.01 -9.68
N ALA A 128 -14.90 0.70 -8.51
CA ALA A 128 -15.60 0.20 -7.33
C ALA A 128 -15.45 1.13 -6.12
N ALA A 129 -15.37 2.45 -6.33
CA ALA A 129 -15.16 3.43 -5.26
C ALA A 129 -16.21 3.31 -4.14
N GLY A 130 -17.48 3.01 -4.49
CA GLY A 130 -18.53 2.76 -3.50
C GLY A 130 -18.23 1.53 -2.62
N ALA A 131 -17.72 0.45 -3.19
CA ALA A 131 -17.31 -0.74 -2.44
C ALA A 131 -16.11 -0.45 -1.53
N ALA A 132 -15.11 0.28 -2.05
CA ALA A 132 -13.94 0.70 -1.28
C ALA A 132 -14.32 1.55 -0.06
N LEU A 133 -15.25 2.50 -0.23
CA LEU A 133 -15.78 3.32 0.86
C LEU A 133 -16.60 2.49 1.86
N ARG A 134 -17.36 1.48 1.41
CA ARG A 134 -18.03 0.54 2.34
C ARG A 134 -17.03 -0.25 3.17
N THR A 135 -15.96 -0.76 2.56
CA THR A 135 -14.87 -1.44 3.28
C THR A 135 -14.22 -0.54 4.31
N LEU A 136 -13.94 0.73 3.96
CA LEU A 136 -13.44 1.72 4.90
C LEU A 136 -14.42 1.97 6.06
N GLY A 137 -15.72 2.07 5.78
CA GLY A 137 -16.77 2.20 6.80
C GLY A 137 -16.75 1.05 7.80
N ASN A 138 -16.74 -0.19 7.30
CA ASN A 138 -16.68 -1.38 8.14
C ASN A 138 -15.43 -1.41 9.04
N HIS A 139 -14.29 -0.94 8.53
CA HIS A 139 -13.08 -0.84 9.34
C HIS A 139 -13.23 0.17 10.47
N LEU A 140 -13.67 1.39 10.17
CA LEU A 140 -13.86 2.43 11.18
C LEU A 140 -14.95 2.07 12.20
N ASP A 141 -15.91 1.23 11.83
CA ASP A 141 -16.94 0.73 12.76
C ASP A 141 -16.37 -0.33 13.71
N ALA A 142 -15.44 -1.17 13.23
CA ALA A 142 -14.76 -2.19 14.05
C ALA A 142 -13.61 -1.62 14.90
N ALA A 143 -12.97 -0.56 14.43
CA ALA A 143 -11.84 0.09 15.10
C ALA A 143 -12.00 1.63 14.97
N PRO A 144 -12.81 2.28 15.83
CA PRO A 144 -13.13 3.71 15.70
C PRO A 144 -11.95 4.64 15.97
N ASP A 145 -10.91 4.14 16.63
CA ASP A 145 -9.79 4.95 17.10
C ASP A 145 -8.68 5.10 16.04
N VAL A 146 -8.76 4.35 14.93
CA VAL A 146 -7.68 4.26 13.93
C VAL A 146 -7.55 5.55 13.12
N ALA A 147 -6.31 5.99 12.90
CA ALA A 147 -6.03 7.15 12.07
C ALA A 147 -5.93 6.71 10.60
N VAL A 148 -6.79 7.23 9.74
CA VAL A 148 -6.87 6.80 8.33
C VAL A 148 -6.50 7.90 7.35
N VAL A 149 -5.63 7.57 6.40
CA VAL A 149 -5.34 8.38 5.22
C VAL A 149 -5.64 7.57 3.96
N VAL A 150 -6.49 8.07 3.08
CA VAL A 150 -6.75 7.50 1.75
C VAL A 150 -5.94 8.29 0.73
N VAL A 151 -5.03 7.61 0.03
CA VAL A 151 -4.22 8.20 -1.05
C VAL A 151 -4.68 7.66 -2.39
N ALA A 152 -5.10 8.56 -3.27
CA ALA A 152 -5.62 8.27 -4.59
C ALA A 152 -4.63 8.67 -5.70
N HIS A 153 -4.42 7.77 -6.66
CA HIS A 153 -3.66 8.06 -7.88
C HIS A 153 -4.24 7.32 -9.09
N ASN A 154 -3.73 7.60 -10.29
CA ASN A 154 -4.24 7.02 -11.55
C ASN A 154 -5.74 7.27 -11.74
N ASN A 155 -6.54 6.23 -11.98
CA ASN A 155 -7.99 6.34 -12.13
C ASN A 155 -8.67 6.51 -10.76
N GLY A 156 -8.00 6.11 -9.68
CA GLY A 156 -8.49 6.27 -8.32
C GLY A 156 -8.70 7.72 -7.88
N VAL A 157 -8.32 8.74 -8.66
CA VAL A 157 -8.64 10.14 -8.33
C VAL A 157 -10.09 10.51 -8.68
N ASP A 158 -10.77 9.73 -9.54
CA ASP A 158 -12.05 10.15 -10.13
C ASP A 158 -13.18 10.25 -9.11
N PHE A 159 -13.15 9.44 -8.05
CA PHE A 159 -14.16 9.52 -6.98
C PHE A 159 -14.02 10.77 -6.09
N LEU A 160 -12.89 11.48 -6.18
CA LEU A 160 -12.60 12.73 -5.47
C LEU A 160 -12.80 13.97 -6.35
N LEU A 161 -13.38 13.81 -7.54
CA LEU A 161 -13.73 14.91 -8.42
C LEU A 161 -15.18 15.39 -8.17
N ARG A 162 -15.42 16.68 -8.38
CA ARG A 162 -16.75 17.29 -8.23
C ARG A 162 -17.74 16.59 -9.15
N GLY A 163 -18.89 16.24 -8.59
CA GLY A 163 -19.96 15.55 -9.33
C GLY A 163 -19.74 14.06 -9.57
N ALA A 164 -18.67 13.46 -9.03
CA ALA A 164 -18.46 12.02 -9.08
C ALA A 164 -19.63 11.27 -8.43
N ARG A 165 -20.08 10.19 -9.10
CA ARG A 165 -21.18 9.34 -8.66
C ARG A 165 -20.76 7.90 -8.58
N ASP A 166 -21.34 7.16 -7.64
CA ASP A 166 -21.19 5.72 -7.56
C ASP A 166 -22.10 4.98 -8.54
N GLU A 167 -22.04 3.65 -8.51
CA GLU A 167 -22.86 2.74 -9.33
C GLU A 167 -24.37 2.94 -9.13
N THR A 168 -24.79 3.48 -7.97
CA THR A 168 -26.20 3.76 -7.64
C THR A 168 -26.63 5.17 -8.05
N GLY A 169 -25.71 5.97 -8.59
CA GLY A 169 -25.94 7.37 -8.95
C GLY A 169 -25.82 8.33 -7.78
N GLN A 170 -25.42 7.89 -6.59
CA GLN A 170 -25.25 8.75 -5.42
C GLN A 170 -23.95 9.56 -5.55
N LEU A 171 -23.99 10.83 -5.13
CA LEU A 171 -22.81 11.68 -5.09
C LEU A 171 -21.79 11.15 -4.06
N LEU A 172 -20.59 10.85 -4.54
CA LEU A 172 -19.49 10.34 -3.72
C LEU A 172 -18.95 11.40 -2.76
N GLU A 173 -19.04 12.68 -3.12
CA GLU A 173 -18.66 13.82 -2.26
C GLU A 173 -19.37 13.78 -0.90
N THR A 174 -20.66 13.41 -0.87
CA THR A 174 -21.42 13.27 0.38
C THR A 174 -20.83 12.18 1.27
N ALA A 175 -20.41 11.05 0.68
CA ALA A 175 -19.78 9.96 1.42
C ALA A 175 -18.40 10.37 1.94
N VAL A 176 -17.58 11.01 1.11
CA VAL A 176 -16.25 11.51 1.49
C VAL A 176 -16.36 12.51 2.65
N ARG A 177 -17.31 13.44 2.61
CA ARG A 177 -17.55 14.39 3.71
C ARG A 177 -17.87 13.68 5.02
N ARG A 178 -18.73 12.67 4.99
CA ARG A 178 -19.04 11.85 6.18
C ARG A 178 -17.80 11.14 6.73
N PHE A 179 -16.92 10.63 5.88
CA PHE A 179 -15.66 10.04 6.33
C PHE A 179 -14.68 11.06 6.88
N LYS A 180 -14.65 12.27 6.33
CA LYS A 180 -13.82 13.38 6.83
C LYS A 180 -14.26 13.82 8.23
N GLU A 181 -15.56 13.85 8.49
CA GLU A 181 -16.12 14.09 9.84
C GLU A 181 -15.73 13.00 10.85
N ARG A 182 -15.45 11.78 10.38
CA ARG A 182 -14.91 10.67 11.17
C ARG A 182 -13.37 10.67 11.27
N GLY A 183 -12.70 11.74 10.82
CA GLY A 183 -11.24 11.88 10.91
C GLY A 183 -10.44 11.27 9.76
N VAL A 184 -11.08 10.81 8.68
CA VAL A 184 -10.38 10.30 7.50
C VAL A 184 -9.82 11.44 6.66
N GLU A 185 -8.54 11.35 6.29
CA GLU A 185 -7.94 12.27 5.32
C GLU A 185 -7.91 11.68 3.91
N PHE A 186 -8.36 12.46 2.92
CA PHE A 186 -8.25 12.10 1.51
C PHE A 186 -7.12 12.90 0.85
N ARG A 187 -6.23 12.22 0.11
CA ARG A 187 -5.08 12.82 -0.57
C ARG A 187 -5.06 12.43 -2.04
N VAL A 188 -4.91 13.41 -2.93
CA VAL A 188 -4.90 13.24 -4.39
C VAL A 188 -3.50 13.47 -4.94
N CYS A 189 -3.03 12.54 -5.78
CA CYS A 189 -1.73 12.62 -6.44
C CYS A 189 -1.70 13.71 -7.51
N GLY A 190 -0.93 14.78 -7.28
CA GLY A 190 -0.73 15.90 -8.20
C GLY A 190 -0.16 15.48 -9.56
N ASN A 191 0.83 14.57 -9.57
CA ASN A 191 1.33 14.00 -10.83
C ASN A 191 0.24 13.32 -11.67
N THR A 192 -0.76 12.72 -11.01
CA THR A 192 -1.90 12.11 -11.73
C THR A 192 -2.76 13.18 -12.38
N LEU A 193 -3.07 14.26 -11.68
CA LEU A 193 -3.86 15.37 -12.23
C LEU A 193 -3.19 16.00 -13.44
N VAL A 194 -1.89 16.29 -13.34
CA VAL A 194 -1.09 16.83 -14.46
C VAL A 194 -1.12 15.87 -15.66
N ARG A 195 -0.83 14.59 -15.45
CA ARG A 195 -0.78 13.59 -16.53
C ARG A 195 -2.15 13.39 -17.20
N ARG A 196 -3.23 13.43 -16.42
CA ARG A 196 -4.60 13.25 -16.91
C ARG A 196 -5.28 14.56 -17.34
N LYS A 197 -4.57 15.70 -17.23
CA LYS A 197 -5.07 17.04 -17.58
C LYS A 197 -6.35 17.41 -16.82
N ILE A 198 -6.42 17.05 -15.55
CA ILE A 198 -7.54 17.38 -14.67
C ILE A 198 -7.18 18.67 -13.94
N ASP A 199 -8.08 19.66 -13.93
CA ASP A 199 -7.84 20.90 -13.21
C ASP A 199 -7.92 20.66 -11.69
N SER A 200 -7.00 21.27 -10.94
CA SER A 200 -6.97 21.13 -9.48
C SER A 200 -8.26 21.61 -8.79
N GLY A 201 -8.96 22.57 -9.40
CA GLY A 201 -10.25 23.05 -8.93
C GLY A 201 -11.40 22.05 -9.16
N GLU A 202 -11.22 21.02 -10.00
CA GLU A 202 -12.21 19.93 -10.12
C GLU A 202 -12.17 18.96 -8.94
N VAL A 203 -11.11 18.97 -8.14
CA VAL A 203 -11.00 18.14 -6.93
C VAL A 203 -11.92 18.72 -5.84
N ILE A 204 -12.63 17.85 -5.12
CA ILE A 204 -13.49 18.24 -4.01
C ILE A 204 -12.68 18.87 -2.86
N PRO A 205 -13.22 19.88 -2.14
CA PRO A 205 -12.51 20.59 -1.08
C PRO A 205 -12.15 19.69 0.12
N GLU A 206 -12.81 18.53 0.25
CA GLU A 206 -12.51 17.53 1.25
C GLU A 206 -11.12 16.89 1.05
N ALA A 207 -10.61 16.84 -0.18
CA ALA A 207 -9.35 16.19 -0.52
C ALA A 207 -8.16 17.18 -0.56
N LYS A 208 -7.01 16.74 -0.04
CA LYS A 208 -5.75 17.48 -0.08
C LYS A 208 -4.92 17.07 -1.29
N LEU A 209 -4.29 18.02 -1.96
CA LEU A 209 -3.33 17.73 -3.03
C LEU A 209 -1.96 17.38 -2.45
N VAL A 210 -1.34 16.32 -2.94
CA VAL A 210 0.05 15.96 -2.63
C VAL A 210 0.88 15.87 -3.91
N PRO A 211 2.18 16.21 -3.90
CA PRO A 211 2.98 16.17 -5.12
C PRO A 211 2.99 14.80 -5.81
N SER A 212 3.12 13.72 -5.03
CA SER A 212 3.14 12.34 -5.52
C SER A 212 2.47 11.39 -4.52
N GLY A 213 1.47 10.63 -4.98
CA GLY A 213 0.74 9.67 -4.14
C GLY A 213 1.61 8.53 -3.62
N ILE A 214 2.47 7.94 -4.48
CA ILE A 214 3.38 6.86 -4.05
C ILE A 214 4.42 7.36 -3.05
N ALA A 215 4.97 8.56 -3.28
CA ALA A 215 5.92 9.16 -2.33
C ALA A 215 5.24 9.46 -0.99
N GLU A 216 3.98 9.90 -1.02
CA GLU A 216 3.21 10.16 0.20
C GLU A 216 2.93 8.87 0.99
N ILE A 217 2.56 7.79 0.30
CA ILE A 217 2.38 6.47 0.92
C ILE A 217 3.70 5.98 1.54
N ALA A 218 4.83 6.13 0.84
CA ALA A 218 6.14 5.74 1.35
C ALA A 218 6.55 6.57 2.57
N ARG A 219 6.26 7.88 2.58
CA ARG A 219 6.52 8.79 3.70
C ARG A 219 5.69 8.40 4.93
N LEU A 220 4.39 8.15 4.74
CA LEU A 220 3.47 7.72 5.81
C LEU A 220 3.93 6.40 6.44
N GLN A 221 4.29 5.41 5.63
CA GLN A 221 4.80 4.13 6.13
C GLN A 221 6.14 4.29 6.84
N GLY A 222 7.12 4.91 6.19
CA GLY A 222 8.50 4.94 6.67
C GLY A 222 8.77 5.92 7.81
N GLN A 223 7.99 6.99 7.94
CA GLN A 223 8.23 8.05 8.93
C GLN A 223 7.18 8.09 10.02
N GLU A 224 5.92 7.74 9.72
CA GLU A 224 4.80 7.86 10.64
C GLU A 224 4.23 6.50 11.08
N GLY A 225 4.78 5.39 10.58
CA GLY A 225 4.41 4.04 10.98
C GLY A 225 3.03 3.58 10.47
N TYR A 226 2.55 4.15 9.36
CA TYR A 226 1.28 3.72 8.77
C TYR A 226 1.37 2.31 8.20
N ILE A 227 0.34 1.51 8.42
CA ILE A 227 0.13 0.19 7.81
C ILE A 227 -0.51 0.41 6.44
N TYR A 228 0.07 -0.19 5.40
CA TYR A 228 -0.43 -0.07 4.04
C TYR A 228 -1.51 -1.11 3.73
N LEU A 229 -2.63 -0.63 3.20
CA LEU A 229 -3.69 -1.45 2.63
C LEU A 229 -4.02 -0.95 1.22
N ARG A 230 -4.23 -1.87 0.28
CA ARG A 230 -4.67 -1.54 -1.08
C ARG A 230 -6.16 -1.81 -1.23
N LEU A 231 -6.87 -0.87 -1.85
CA LEU A 231 -8.27 -1.01 -2.25
C LEU A 231 -8.39 -1.07 -3.78
#